data_AF-A0A521WGG2-F1
#
_entry.id   AF-A0A521WGG2-F1
#
_cell.length_a   1.000
_cell.length_b   1.000
_cell.length_c   1.000
_cell.angle_alpha   90.00
_cell.angle_beta   90.00
_cell.angle_gamma   90.00
#
_symmetry.space_group_name_H-M   'P 1'
#
loop_
_entity.id
_entity.type
_entity.pdbx_description
1 polymer ?
#
loop_
_entity_poly.entity_id
_entity_poly.type
_entity_poly.pdbx_seq_one_letter_code
_entity_poly.pdbx_strand_id
1 'polypeptide(L)'
;MPLDRFQSIDPALLDIGPDDRVIDLGCGTGRHVLELCKSPGTILGADLSRHDLRVGRYLIEMMRRDGDVRARVHWLQTAGERLPFVDGAFDRVICTETLEHVDDDGVLARELVRVLKPGGILAVSVPDEYSEKVFWRLSRNYRTHAGGHVRIYERSRIVALMRESGLEPYAVRYRHSLETLYWLSHVAFWSDWGKQGPVTRVFRRVLDSQTTRQSRVVTAIDDIGNRILPKSIVVYSRKPLGAAPRSTNGHGRELPDERTTVEVRAVPAPFAIDPGVPAEAAASPAAALSLDDELRIALTLDGEEQKRRLIEILRSCRFAMMREVQAFSGEQASTPWTPDGRTLKEIVGHIMGWERWVAAAIDEIASGVSEPGIMSLSGYPVGISRYGSIDAFNAARMAEARERPWAELLADSDAVFDALAAAAERAPASALTQTAQFFWPDLGGTVPCGVYLLMVSAHHYQAEHLPEVVRSS
;
A
#
# COMPACT_ATOMS: atom_id res chain seq x y z
N MET A 1 19.37 -11.49 -11.32
CA MET A 1 18.14 -12.32 -11.47
C MET A 1 17.30 -11.73 -12.58
N PRO A 2 16.54 -12.50 -13.38
CA PRO A 2 15.56 -11.88 -14.25
C PRO A 2 14.48 -11.24 -13.37
N LEU A 3 14.12 -10.00 -13.71
CA LEU A 3 13.07 -9.23 -13.04
C LEU A 3 11.78 -10.05 -12.95
N ASP A 4 10.99 -9.83 -11.90
CA ASP A 4 9.67 -10.46 -11.76
C ASP A 4 8.85 -10.25 -13.05
N ARG A 5 8.62 -11.34 -13.79
CA ARG A 5 8.10 -11.31 -15.18
C ARG A 5 6.59 -11.02 -15.23
N PHE A 6 5.96 -10.85 -14.08
CA PHE A 6 4.57 -10.39 -13.91
C PHE A 6 4.46 -8.86 -13.75
N GLN A 7 5.51 -8.10 -14.06
CA GLN A 7 5.41 -6.65 -14.07
C GLN A 7 4.65 -6.12 -15.27
N SER A 8 3.80 -5.13 -15.03
CA SER A 8 3.08 -4.42 -16.09
C SER A 8 4.06 -3.66 -16.98
N ILE A 9 5.13 -3.12 -16.40
CA ILE A 9 6.13 -2.32 -17.09
C ILE A 9 7.26 -3.21 -17.64
N ASP A 10 7.62 -2.96 -18.90
CA ASP A 10 8.75 -3.56 -19.59
C ASP A 10 10.01 -2.68 -19.36
N PRO A 11 10.98 -3.17 -18.57
CA PRO A 11 12.16 -2.38 -18.23
C PRO A 11 12.99 -1.97 -19.46
N ALA A 12 12.96 -2.76 -20.54
CA ALA A 12 13.69 -2.45 -21.77
C ALA A 12 13.05 -1.28 -22.54
N LEU A 13 11.74 -1.08 -22.41
CA LEU A 13 11.05 0.06 -23.00
C LEU A 13 11.16 1.30 -22.12
N LEU A 14 11.25 1.14 -20.79
CA LEU A 14 11.46 2.25 -19.87
C LEU A 14 12.92 2.74 -19.87
N ASP A 15 13.88 1.88 -20.25
CA ASP A 15 15.30 2.23 -20.45
C ASP A 15 15.89 2.96 -19.23
N ILE A 16 15.78 2.36 -18.04
CA ILE A 16 16.25 2.99 -16.79
C ILE A 16 17.77 2.87 -16.68
N GLY A 17 18.45 4.01 -16.60
CA GLY A 17 19.88 4.12 -16.32
C GLY A 17 20.21 4.11 -14.82
N PRO A 18 21.47 3.85 -14.44
CA PRO A 18 21.90 3.74 -13.04
C PRO A 18 21.83 5.05 -12.24
N ASP A 19 21.77 6.19 -12.94
CA ASP A 19 21.68 7.53 -12.35
C ASP A 19 20.29 8.16 -12.49
N ASP A 20 19.34 7.43 -13.11
CA ASP A 20 17.99 7.96 -13.35
C ASP A 20 17.24 8.16 -12.03
N ARG A 21 16.46 9.24 -12.00
CA ARG A 21 15.43 9.49 -10.99
C ARG A 21 14.11 8.96 -11.51
N VAL A 22 13.56 7.96 -10.82
CA VAL A 22 12.31 7.31 -11.18
C VAL A 22 11.26 7.62 -10.12
N ILE A 23 10.06 8.00 -10.55
CA ILE A 23 8.87 8.06 -9.69
C ILE A 23 7.84 7.03 -10.17
N ASP A 24 7.32 6.24 -9.23
CA ASP A 24 6.17 5.36 -9.40
C ASP A 24 4.98 5.99 -8.67
N LEU A 25 4.05 6.59 -9.41
CA LEU A 25 2.85 7.25 -8.87
C LEU A 25 1.67 6.28 -8.88
N GLY A 26 0.98 6.19 -7.74
CA GLY A 26 0.03 5.12 -7.48
C GLY A 26 0.76 3.79 -7.24
N CYS A 27 1.89 3.84 -6.52
CA CYS A 27 2.74 2.66 -6.38
C CYS A 27 2.13 1.55 -5.51
N GLY A 28 1.05 1.83 -4.78
CA GLY A 28 0.51 0.98 -3.74
C GLY A 28 1.61 0.56 -2.78
N THR A 29 1.77 -0.74 -2.58
CA THR A 29 2.79 -1.33 -1.70
C THR A 29 4.19 -1.40 -2.34
N GLY A 30 4.33 -0.81 -3.53
CA GLY A 30 5.60 -0.61 -4.22
C GLY A 30 6.05 -1.80 -5.06
N ARG A 31 5.14 -2.53 -5.72
CA ARG A 31 5.52 -3.69 -6.55
C ARG A 31 6.64 -3.37 -7.55
N HIS A 32 6.55 -2.24 -8.27
CA HIS A 32 7.63 -1.83 -9.17
C HIS A 32 8.84 -1.30 -8.39
N VAL A 33 8.62 -0.54 -7.31
CA VAL A 33 9.69 -0.05 -6.43
C VAL A 33 10.58 -1.19 -5.92
N LEU A 34 9.99 -2.31 -5.48
CA LEU A 34 10.68 -3.51 -4.96
C LEU A 34 11.55 -4.21 -6.02
N GLU A 35 11.23 -4.07 -7.29
CA GLU A 35 12.08 -4.61 -8.34
C GLU A 35 13.13 -3.62 -8.80
N LEU A 36 12.71 -2.38 -9.06
CA LEU A 36 13.59 -1.33 -9.52
C LEU A 36 14.71 -1.10 -8.52
N CYS A 37 14.46 -1.28 -7.22
CA CYS A 37 15.46 -1.09 -6.18
C CYS A 37 16.62 -2.08 -6.25
N LYS A 38 16.51 -3.19 -7.00
CA LYS A 38 17.57 -4.18 -7.21
C LYS A 38 18.66 -3.68 -8.16
N SER A 39 18.44 -2.56 -8.84
CA SER A 39 19.40 -1.87 -9.70
C SER A 39 19.82 -0.53 -9.10
N PRO A 40 21.01 0.02 -9.42
CA PRO A 40 21.38 1.38 -9.01
C PRO A 40 20.39 2.41 -9.55
N GLY A 41 20.17 3.48 -8.80
CA GLY A 41 19.25 4.56 -9.18
C GLY A 41 18.68 5.29 -7.97
N THR A 42 17.79 6.25 -8.22
CA THR A 42 16.99 6.89 -7.18
C THR A 42 15.51 6.69 -7.50
N ILE A 43 14.79 6.01 -6.61
CA ILE A 43 13.39 5.61 -6.83
C ILE A 43 12.52 6.25 -5.76
N LEU A 44 11.40 6.82 -6.18
CA LEU A 44 10.37 7.36 -5.31
C LEU A 44 9.07 6.61 -5.55
N GLY A 45 8.58 5.89 -4.54
CA GLY A 45 7.19 5.39 -4.52
C GLY A 45 6.27 6.48 -4.00
N ALA A 46 5.21 6.80 -4.73
CA ALA A 46 4.23 7.81 -4.35
C ALA A 46 2.81 7.26 -4.42
N ASP A 47 2.03 7.43 -3.35
CA ASP A 47 0.67 6.90 -3.26
C ASP A 47 -0.19 7.72 -2.27
N LEU A 48 -1.52 7.65 -2.39
CA LEU A 48 -2.44 8.28 -1.45
C LEU A 48 -2.52 7.49 -0.13
N SER A 49 -2.40 6.17 -0.21
CA SER A 49 -2.50 5.23 0.91
C SER A 49 -1.25 5.25 1.77
N ARG A 50 -1.36 5.87 2.94
CA ARG A 50 -0.27 5.85 3.94
C ARG A 50 0.03 4.42 4.42
N HIS A 51 -0.97 3.55 4.45
CA HIS A 51 -0.80 2.15 4.83
C HIS A 51 0.14 1.44 3.84
N ASP A 52 -0.17 1.52 2.54
CA ASP A 52 0.58 0.81 1.51
C ASP A 52 2.03 1.29 1.40
N LEU A 53 2.26 2.61 1.50
CA LEU A 53 3.60 3.18 1.54
C LEU A 53 4.43 2.66 2.72
N ARG A 54 3.80 2.41 3.88
CA ARG A 54 4.49 1.80 5.04
C ARG A 54 4.85 0.35 4.75
N VAL A 55 3.93 -0.43 4.15
CA VAL A 55 4.21 -1.81 3.76
C VAL A 55 5.37 -1.88 2.78
N GLY A 56 5.37 -1.05 1.74
CA GLY A 56 6.45 -0.98 0.78
C GLY A 56 7.79 -0.59 1.41
N ARG A 57 7.78 0.42 2.29
CA ARG A 57 8.98 0.83 3.05
C ARG A 57 9.56 -0.31 3.87
N TYR A 58 8.70 -1.10 4.50
CA TYR A 58 9.09 -2.26 5.27
C TYR A 58 9.74 -3.35 4.40
N LEU A 59 9.11 -3.70 3.28
CA LEU A 59 9.64 -4.71 2.36
C LEU A 59 11.02 -4.32 1.81
N ILE A 60 11.22 -3.04 1.53
CA ILE A 60 12.54 -2.53 1.12
C ILE A 60 13.59 -2.68 2.24
N GLU A 61 13.23 -2.40 3.49
CA GLU A 61 14.18 -2.55 4.60
C GLU A 61 14.59 -4.00 4.82
N MET A 62 13.66 -4.94 4.64
CA MET A 62 13.99 -6.36 4.66
C MET A 62 14.94 -6.74 3.52
N MET A 63 14.63 -6.33 2.29
CA MET A 63 15.48 -6.62 1.13
C MET A 63 16.88 -6.00 1.27
N ARG A 64 17.03 -4.88 1.97
CA ARG A 64 18.35 -4.29 2.29
C ARG A 64 19.21 -5.24 3.10
N ARG A 65 18.63 -5.96 4.07
CA ARG A 65 19.35 -6.96 4.87
C ARG A 65 19.89 -8.10 4.02
N ASP A 66 19.07 -8.55 3.06
CA ASP A 66 19.42 -9.64 2.16
C ASP A 66 20.42 -9.20 1.07
N GLY A 67 20.79 -7.92 1.02
CA GLY A 67 21.71 -7.35 0.03
C GLY A 67 21.06 -7.13 -1.35
N ASP A 68 19.73 -7.19 -1.42
CA ASP A 68 18.97 -7.13 -2.66
C ASP A 68 18.61 -5.69 -3.09
N VAL A 69 18.94 -4.68 -2.28
CA VAL A 69 18.67 -3.26 -2.58
C VAL A 69 19.95 -2.52 -2.97
N ARG A 70 19.96 -1.98 -4.19
CA ARG A 70 21.06 -1.20 -4.77
C ARG A 70 20.69 0.26 -5.05
N ALA A 71 19.40 0.60 -5.07
CA ALA A 71 18.92 1.98 -5.26
C ALA A 71 18.79 2.75 -3.95
N ARG A 72 18.78 4.09 -4.06
CA ARG A 72 18.18 4.96 -3.03
C ARG A 72 16.67 4.96 -3.21
N VAL A 73 15.94 4.58 -2.17
CA VAL A 73 14.48 4.43 -2.21
C VAL A 73 13.83 5.40 -1.24
N HIS A 74 12.86 6.16 -1.74
CA HIS A 74 12.10 7.17 -1.01
C HIS A 74 10.60 6.90 -1.16
N TRP A 75 9.80 7.45 -0.24
CA TRP A 75 8.35 7.31 -0.22
C TRP A 75 7.68 8.67 -0.01
N LEU A 76 6.57 8.93 -0.72
CA LEU A 76 5.81 10.18 -0.61
C LEU A 76 4.31 9.88 -0.57
N GLN A 77 3.63 10.33 0.49
CA GLN A 77 2.17 10.32 0.50
C GLN A 77 1.63 11.50 -0.31
N THR A 78 0.84 11.23 -1.34
CA THR A 78 0.25 12.26 -2.22
C THR A 78 -0.91 11.70 -3.04
N ALA A 79 -1.90 12.54 -3.35
CA ALA A 79 -2.95 12.23 -4.32
C ALA A 79 -2.45 12.38 -5.78
N GLY A 80 -1.32 13.06 -6.00
CA GLY A 80 -0.61 13.10 -7.27
C GLY A 80 -0.97 14.27 -8.21
N GLU A 81 -2.09 14.97 -8.00
CA GLU A 81 -2.52 16.09 -8.86
C GLU A 81 -1.62 17.32 -8.74
N ARG A 82 -0.86 17.42 -7.64
CA ARG A 82 0.14 18.46 -7.42
C ARG A 82 1.32 17.90 -6.63
N LEU A 83 2.35 17.49 -7.34
CA LEU A 83 3.57 16.92 -6.79
C LEU A 83 4.50 18.04 -6.29
N PRO A 84 5.15 17.88 -5.12
CA PRO A 84 6.05 18.88 -4.53
C PRO A 84 7.44 18.88 -5.18
N PHE A 85 7.50 18.77 -6.51
CA PHE A 85 8.72 18.74 -7.29
C PHE A 85 8.73 19.82 -8.35
N VAL A 86 9.93 20.32 -8.67
CA VAL A 86 10.15 21.24 -9.78
C VAL A 86 9.88 20.55 -11.13
N ASP A 87 9.70 21.35 -12.17
CA ASP A 87 9.57 20.84 -13.54
C ASP A 87 10.81 20.04 -13.94
N GLY A 88 10.61 18.89 -14.61
CA GLY A 88 11.71 18.03 -15.03
C GLY A 88 12.55 17.45 -13.88
N ALA A 89 11.93 17.12 -12.75
CA ALA A 89 12.61 16.47 -11.63
C ALA A 89 13.02 15.01 -11.91
N PHE A 90 12.25 14.29 -12.75
CA PHE A 90 12.42 12.85 -12.98
C PHE A 90 12.80 12.51 -14.42
N ASP A 91 13.66 11.49 -14.56
CA ASP A 91 14.09 10.94 -15.84
C ASP A 91 13.06 9.94 -16.37
N ARG A 92 12.41 9.20 -15.45
CA ARG A 92 11.40 8.18 -15.75
C ARG A 92 10.21 8.33 -14.81
N VAL A 93 9.01 8.16 -15.35
CA VAL A 93 7.77 8.19 -14.59
C VAL A 93 6.97 6.92 -14.91
N ILE A 94 6.46 6.27 -13.87
CA ILE A 94 5.54 5.14 -13.96
C ILE A 94 4.22 5.57 -13.31
N CYS A 95 3.10 5.24 -13.94
CA CYS A 95 1.75 5.46 -13.42
C CYS A 95 0.88 4.28 -13.86
N THR A 96 0.73 3.27 -13.00
CA THR A 96 0.07 2.01 -13.37
C THR A 96 -1.22 1.83 -12.62
N GLU A 97 -2.30 1.53 -13.34
CA GLU A 97 -3.62 1.28 -12.77
C GLU A 97 -4.03 2.36 -11.74
N THR A 98 -3.86 3.63 -12.12
CA THR A 98 -4.14 4.80 -11.27
C THR A 98 -5.09 5.78 -11.94
N LEU A 99 -4.93 6.00 -13.26
CA LEU A 99 -5.70 7.00 -14.00
C LEU A 99 -7.20 6.69 -14.07
N GLU A 100 -7.63 5.48 -13.75
CA GLU A 100 -9.01 5.02 -13.71
C GLU A 100 -9.71 5.26 -12.38
N HIS A 101 -8.95 5.68 -11.35
CA HIS A 101 -9.45 5.96 -10.00
C HIS A 101 -9.55 7.46 -9.69
N VAL A 102 -8.80 8.31 -10.39
CA VAL A 102 -8.79 9.77 -10.16
C VAL A 102 -10.00 10.46 -10.76
N ASP A 103 -10.41 11.65 -10.31
CA ASP A 103 -11.57 12.34 -10.92
C ASP A 103 -11.22 13.08 -12.24
N ASP A 104 -10.06 13.74 -12.30
CA ASP A 104 -9.55 14.47 -13.48
C ASP A 104 -8.21 13.88 -13.93
N ASP A 105 -8.28 12.96 -14.90
CA ASP A 105 -7.12 12.31 -15.52
C ASP A 105 -6.24 13.28 -16.31
N GLY A 106 -6.81 14.38 -16.82
CA GLY A 106 -6.10 15.43 -17.52
C GLY A 106 -5.20 16.26 -16.61
N VAL A 107 -5.64 16.60 -15.40
CA VAL A 107 -4.81 17.27 -14.39
C VAL A 107 -3.62 16.39 -14.03
N LEU A 108 -3.89 15.12 -13.70
CA LEU A 108 -2.82 14.18 -13.34
C LEU A 108 -1.84 13.96 -14.51
N ALA A 109 -2.33 13.75 -15.73
CA ALA A 109 -1.47 13.59 -16.91
C ALA A 109 -0.57 14.81 -17.14
N ARG A 110 -1.09 16.04 -17.00
CA ARG A 110 -0.28 17.26 -17.10
C ARG A 110 0.78 17.33 -16.01
N GLU A 111 0.45 16.94 -14.79
CA GLU A 111 1.38 16.94 -13.66
C GLU A 111 2.51 15.92 -13.85
N LEU A 112 2.19 14.71 -14.33
CA LEU A 112 3.18 13.70 -14.71
C LEU A 112 4.12 14.22 -15.80
N VAL A 113 3.59 14.89 -16.83
CA VAL A 113 4.41 15.51 -17.88
C VAL A 113 5.26 16.64 -17.34
N ARG A 114 4.74 17.45 -16.40
CA ARG A 114 5.47 18.56 -15.81
C ARG A 114 6.73 18.08 -15.08
N VAL A 115 6.60 17.08 -14.23
CA VAL A 115 7.72 16.54 -13.44
C VAL A 115 8.69 15.69 -14.27
N LEU A 116 8.28 15.22 -15.46
CA LEU A 116 9.14 14.49 -16.39
C LEU A 116 10.11 15.44 -17.13
N LYS A 117 11.39 15.07 -17.20
CA LYS A 117 12.41 15.81 -17.98
C LYS A 117 12.12 15.76 -19.48
N PRO A 118 12.48 16.80 -20.26
CA PRO A 118 12.60 16.68 -21.71
C PRO A 118 13.47 15.47 -22.09
N GLY A 119 13.03 14.65 -23.04
CA GLY A 119 13.66 13.37 -23.40
C GLY A 119 13.32 12.20 -22.47
N GLY A 120 12.74 12.46 -21.30
CA GLY A 120 12.33 11.43 -20.34
C GLY A 120 11.18 10.57 -20.85
N ILE A 121 10.99 9.41 -20.21
CA ILE A 121 9.99 8.41 -20.59
C ILE A 121 8.92 8.30 -19.50
N LEU A 122 7.65 8.35 -19.92
CA LEU A 122 6.48 8.04 -19.12
C LEU A 122 5.91 6.68 -19.56
N ALA A 123 5.72 5.77 -18.62
CA ALA A 123 4.93 4.56 -18.82
C ALA A 123 3.62 4.65 -18.03
N VAL A 124 2.50 4.55 -18.73
CA VAL A 124 1.15 4.52 -18.13
C VAL A 124 0.49 3.19 -18.41
N SER A 125 -0.10 2.55 -17.39
CA SER A 125 -1.02 1.42 -17.60
C SER A 125 -2.42 1.71 -17.09
N VAL A 126 -3.40 1.16 -17.79
CA VAL A 126 -4.81 1.18 -17.41
C VAL A 126 -5.45 -0.18 -17.75
N PRO A 127 -6.57 -0.55 -17.11
CA PRO A 127 -7.32 -1.75 -17.43
C PRO A 127 -7.73 -1.79 -18.91
N ASP A 128 -7.61 -2.96 -19.53
CA ASP A 128 -8.06 -3.18 -20.91
C ASP A 128 -9.59 -3.11 -21.00
N GLU A 129 -10.09 -2.35 -21.97
CA GLU A 129 -11.52 -2.09 -22.11
C GLU A 129 -12.38 -3.35 -22.27
N TYR A 130 -11.87 -4.39 -22.93
CA TYR A 130 -12.66 -5.56 -23.26
C TYR A 130 -12.84 -6.42 -22.02
N SER A 131 -11.74 -6.72 -21.32
CA SER A 131 -11.81 -7.45 -20.05
C SER A 131 -12.67 -6.70 -19.03
N GLU A 132 -12.50 -5.39 -18.94
CA GLU A 132 -13.23 -4.54 -18.01
C GLU A 132 -14.74 -4.50 -18.29
N LYS A 133 -15.14 -4.34 -19.56
CA LYS A 133 -16.56 -4.40 -19.98
C LYS A 133 -17.19 -5.77 -19.67
N VAL A 134 -16.42 -6.85 -19.83
CA VAL A 134 -16.88 -8.20 -19.47
C VAL A 134 -17.08 -8.33 -17.96
N PHE A 135 -16.14 -7.85 -17.14
CA PHE A 135 -16.28 -7.87 -15.67
C PHE A 135 -17.48 -7.05 -15.19
N TRP A 136 -17.67 -5.85 -15.73
CA TRP A 136 -18.80 -4.98 -15.41
C TRP A 136 -20.15 -5.61 -15.74
N ARG A 137 -20.22 -6.40 -16.83
CA ARG A 137 -21.44 -7.09 -17.24
C ARG A 137 -21.74 -8.32 -16.39
N LEU A 138 -20.70 -9.01 -15.92
CA LEU A 138 -20.84 -10.24 -15.15
C LEU A 138 -21.01 -9.98 -13.64
N SER A 139 -20.52 -8.86 -13.10
CA SER A 139 -20.70 -8.51 -11.69
C SER A 139 -21.05 -7.04 -11.49
N ARG A 140 -22.27 -6.81 -11.01
CA ARG A 140 -22.75 -5.50 -10.58
C ARG A 140 -21.97 -4.97 -9.37
N ASN A 141 -21.50 -5.90 -8.53
CA ASN A 141 -20.66 -5.61 -7.38
C ASN A 141 -19.30 -5.07 -7.83
N TYR A 142 -18.61 -5.68 -8.79
CA TYR A 142 -17.30 -5.21 -9.27
C TYR A 142 -17.24 -3.70 -9.58
N ARG A 143 -18.35 -3.13 -10.05
CA ARG A 143 -18.48 -1.71 -10.44
C ARG A 143 -18.66 -0.72 -9.27
N THR A 144 -19.19 -1.15 -8.12
CA THR A 144 -19.69 -0.23 -7.08
C THR A 144 -18.92 -0.25 -5.75
N HIS A 145 -17.73 -0.86 -5.69
CA HIS A 145 -16.93 -0.91 -4.46
C HIS A 145 -16.03 0.32 -4.32
N ALA A 146 -15.65 0.63 -3.08
CA ALA A 146 -14.61 1.60 -2.78
C ALA A 146 -13.31 1.16 -3.49
N GLY A 147 -12.68 2.07 -4.24
CA GLY A 147 -11.55 1.74 -5.12
C GLY A 147 -11.94 1.17 -6.48
N GLY A 148 -13.22 1.09 -6.84
CA GLY A 148 -13.64 0.68 -8.19
C GLY A 148 -13.23 1.67 -9.28
N HIS A 149 -13.16 1.22 -10.53
CA HIS A 149 -12.82 2.08 -11.66
C HIS A 149 -13.95 3.06 -11.95
N VAL A 150 -13.68 4.37 -11.87
CA VAL A 150 -14.67 5.42 -12.20
C VAL A 150 -14.81 5.60 -13.72
N ARG A 151 -13.85 5.08 -14.51
CA ARG A 151 -13.86 5.11 -15.97
C ARG A 151 -13.21 3.88 -16.60
N ILE A 152 -13.53 3.63 -17.88
CA ILE A 152 -12.89 2.61 -18.72
C ILE A 152 -12.14 3.32 -19.84
N TYR A 153 -10.89 2.93 -20.09
CA TYR A 153 -10.07 3.51 -21.16
C TYR A 153 -10.10 2.67 -22.42
N GLU A 154 -10.53 3.28 -23.53
CA GLU A 154 -10.20 2.77 -24.86
C GLU A 154 -8.74 3.10 -25.19
N ARG A 155 -8.08 2.23 -25.97
CA ARG A 155 -6.68 2.47 -26.41
C ARG A 155 -6.51 3.83 -27.09
N SER A 156 -7.45 4.21 -27.95
CA SER A 156 -7.44 5.49 -28.67
C SER A 156 -7.44 6.67 -27.70
N ARG A 157 -8.23 6.57 -26.62
CA ARG A 157 -8.39 7.61 -25.60
C ARG A 157 -7.13 7.81 -24.77
N ILE A 158 -6.51 6.74 -24.28
CA ILE A 158 -5.27 6.86 -23.48
C ILE A 158 -4.12 7.39 -24.34
N VAL A 159 -4.00 6.96 -25.60
CA VAL A 159 -2.98 7.48 -26.54
C VAL A 159 -3.24 8.95 -26.87
N ALA A 160 -4.50 9.35 -27.05
CA ALA A 160 -4.87 10.75 -27.27
C ALA A 160 -4.52 11.61 -26.04
N LEU A 161 -4.85 11.17 -24.83
CA LEU A 161 -4.51 11.86 -23.59
C LEU A 161 -3.00 12.12 -23.47
N MET A 162 -2.16 11.13 -23.79
CA MET A 162 -0.71 11.30 -23.79
C MET A 162 -0.25 12.36 -24.80
N ARG A 163 -0.80 12.34 -26.02
CA ARG A 163 -0.48 13.32 -27.08
C ARG A 163 -0.93 14.74 -26.71
N GLU A 164 -2.17 14.88 -26.24
CA GLU A 164 -2.76 16.15 -25.80
C GLU A 164 -1.99 16.75 -24.62
N SER A 165 -1.39 15.90 -23.77
CA SER A 165 -0.53 16.31 -22.67
C SER A 165 0.90 16.71 -23.11
N GLY A 166 1.23 16.57 -24.40
CA GLY A 166 2.52 16.98 -24.96
C GLY A 166 3.58 15.87 -25.01
N LEU A 167 3.18 14.60 -25.00
CA LEU A 167 4.08 13.46 -25.15
C LEU A 167 3.97 12.83 -26.54
N GLU A 168 5.00 12.05 -26.90
CA GLU A 168 5.09 11.26 -28.12
C GLU A 168 5.03 9.76 -27.77
N PRO A 169 3.86 9.10 -27.87
CA PRO A 169 3.75 7.66 -27.67
C PRO A 169 4.56 6.90 -28.72
N TYR A 170 5.45 6.01 -28.30
CA TYR A 170 6.30 5.22 -29.20
C TYR A 170 6.09 3.71 -29.07
N ALA A 171 5.46 3.24 -27.98
CA ALA A 171 5.11 1.84 -27.83
C ALA A 171 3.80 1.66 -27.07
N VAL A 172 3.06 0.62 -27.45
CA VAL A 172 1.90 0.11 -26.72
C VAL A 172 2.11 -1.38 -26.48
N ARG A 173 1.83 -1.85 -25.27
CA ARG A 173 1.88 -3.25 -24.88
C ARG A 173 0.56 -3.66 -24.22
N TYR A 174 0.24 -4.94 -24.35
CA TYR A 174 -0.89 -5.57 -23.69
C TYR A 174 -0.31 -6.64 -22.76
N ARG A 175 -0.84 -6.73 -21.54
CA ARG A 175 -0.26 -7.54 -20.46
C ARG A 175 -1.33 -8.32 -19.68
N HIS A 176 -0.84 -9.35 -18.99
CA HIS A 176 -1.51 -10.09 -17.93
C HIS A 176 -2.79 -10.84 -18.35
N SER A 177 -2.78 -11.48 -19.51
CA SER A 177 -3.93 -12.27 -19.98
C SER A 177 -4.32 -13.42 -19.04
N LEU A 178 -3.35 -14.03 -18.38
CA LEU A 178 -3.60 -15.05 -17.35
C LEU A 178 -4.29 -14.46 -16.11
N GLU A 179 -4.01 -13.20 -15.76
CA GLU A 179 -4.76 -12.51 -14.70
C GLU A 179 -6.20 -12.26 -15.14
N THR A 180 -6.45 -11.98 -16.41
CA THR A 180 -7.82 -11.90 -16.93
C THR A 180 -8.59 -13.20 -16.71
N LEU A 181 -7.97 -14.36 -16.94
CA LEU A 181 -8.58 -15.66 -16.66
C LEU A 181 -8.84 -15.87 -15.16
N TYR A 182 -7.91 -15.42 -14.31
CA TYR A 182 -8.11 -15.42 -12.86
C TYR A 182 -9.33 -14.58 -12.49
N TRP A 183 -9.42 -13.34 -12.96
CA TRP A 183 -10.54 -12.44 -12.69
C TRP A 183 -11.85 -12.94 -13.28
N LEU A 184 -11.86 -13.55 -14.47
CA LEU A 184 -13.05 -14.19 -15.03
C LEU A 184 -13.53 -15.35 -14.15
N SER A 185 -12.60 -16.18 -13.66
CA SER A 185 -12.95 -17.23 -12.70
C SER A 185 -13.48 -16.64 -11.40
N HIS A 186 -12.86 -15.55 -10.94
CA HIS A 186 -13.24 -14.89 -9.70
C HIS A 186 -14.66 -14.33 -9.81
N VAL A 187 -15.00 -13.70 -10.93
CA VAL A 187 -16.31 -13.11 -11.19
C VAL A 187 -17.38 -14.18 -11.46
N ALA A 188 -17.06 -15.26 -12.18
CA ALA A 188 -18.01 -16.32 -12.50
C ALA A 188 -18.39 -17.21 -11.30
N PHE A 189 -17.49 -17.37 -10.32
CA PHE A 189 -17.72 -18.16 -9.12
C PHE A 189 -17.89 -17.31 -7.86
N TRP A 190 -18.19 -16.01 -8.04
CA TRP A 190 -18.39 -15.06 -6.96
C TRP A 190 -19.81 -15.18 -6.39
N SER A 191 -19.95 -15.59 -5.12
CA SER A 191 -21.25 -15.57 -4.44
C SER A 191 -21.39 -14.39 -3.48
N ASP A 192 -20.32 -14.03 -2.77
CA ASP A 192 -20.22 -12.92 -1.81
C ASP A 192 -18.75 -12.47 -1.68
N TRP A 193 -18.50 -11.21 -1.31
CA TRP A 193 -17.14 -10.69 -1.07
C TRP A 193 -16.36 -11.58 -0.06
N GLY A 194 -15.08 -11.83 -0.34
CA GLY A 194 -14.18 -12.56 0.55
C GLY A 194 -14.09 -14.10 0.40
N LYS A 195 -15.02 -14.76 -0.31
CA LYS A 195 -14.93 -16.21 -0.56
C LYS A 195 -14.54 -16.51 -2.00
N GLN A 196 -13.27 -16.85 -2.20
CA GLN A 196 -12.83 -17.42 -3.47
C GLN A 196 -13.36 -18.85 -3.62
N GLY A 197 -14.04 -19.11 -4.73
CA GLY A 197 -14.40 -20.46 -5.13
C GLY A 197 -13.15 -21.36 -5.16
N PRO A 198 -13.29 -22.68 -4.93
CA PRO A 198 -12.15 -23.61 -4.93
C PRO A 198 -11.35 -23.55 -6.25
N VAL A 199 -12.01 -23.30 -7.37
CA VAL A 199 -11.36 -23.11 -8.69
C VAL A 199 -10.49 -21.85 -8.71
N THR A 200 -11.01 -20.71 -8.24
CA THR A 200 -10.29 -19.43 -8.18
C THR A 200 -9.05 -19.51 -7.29
N ARG A 201 -9.14 -20.22 -6.14
CA ARG A 201 -8.00 -20.44 -5.23
C ARG A 201 -6.90 -21.27 -5.88
N VAL A 202 -7.27 -22.38 -6.53
CA VAL A 202 -6.31 -23.24 -7.23
C VAL A 202 -5.65 -22.47 -8.37
N PHE A 203 -6.44 -21.74 -9.16
CA PHE A 203 -5.92 -20.96 -10.27
C PHE A 203 -4.92 -19.89 -9.80
N ARG A 204 -5.25 -19.16 -8.73
CA ARG A 204 -4.31 -18.20 -8.14
C ARG A 204 -3.04 -18.86 -7.60
N ARG A 205 -3.15 -19.95 -6.84
CA ARG A 205 -1.97 -20.66 -6.33
C ARG A 205 -1.06 -21.14 -7.47
N VAL A 206 -1.64 -21.57 -8.59
CA VAL A 206 -0.88 -21.93 -9.80
C VAL A 206 -0.19 -20.70 -10.39
N LEU A 207 -0.88 -19.58 -10.57
CA LEU A 207 -0.29 -18.34 -11.11
C LEU A 207 0.84 -17.81 -10.24
N ASP A 208 0.66 -17.82 -8.92
CA ASP A 208 1.62 -17.28 -7.96
C ASP A 208 2.77 -18.24 -7.64
N SER A 209 2.66 -19.51 -8.05
CA SER A 209 3.73 -20.47 -7.82
C SER A 209 5.03 -20.03 -8.48
N GLN A 210 6.14 -20.20 -7.76
CA GLN A 210 7.48 -19.92 -8.27
C GLN A 210 7.76 -20.64 -9.59
N THR A 211 7.25 -21.87 -9.73
CA THR A 211 7.32 -22.67 -10.97
C THR A 211 6.67 -21.94 -12.15
N THR A 212 5.48 -21.37 -11.97
CA THR A 212 4.80 -20.59 -13.01
C THR A 212 5.56 -19.31 -13.32
N ARG A 213 6.00 -18.57 -12.30
CA ARG A 213 6.77 -17.31 -12.46
C ARG A 213 8.09 -17.50 -13.20
N GLN A 214 8.68 -18.69 -13.15
CA GLN A 214 9.94 -19.00 -13.82
C GLN A 214 9.76 -19.78 -15.14
N SER A 215 8.55 -20.23 -15.46
CA SER A 215 8.28 -21.09 -16.62
C SER A 215 8.19 -20.31 -17.93
N ARG A 216 9.13 -20.59 -18.86
CA ARG A 216 9.11 -20.01 -20.22
C ARG A 216 7.88 -20.42 -21.03
N VAL A 217 7.31 -21.59 -20.75
CA VAL A 217 6.10 -22.08 -21.43
C VAL A 217 4.89 -21.26 -20.99
N VAL A 218 4.74 -21.01 -19.69
CA VAL A 218 3.63 -20.19 -19.18
C VAL A 218 3.76 -18.75 -19.66
N THR A 219 4.98 -18.20 -19.71
CA THR A 219 5.23 -16.89 -20.32
C THR A 219 4.81 -16.85 -21.79
N ALA A 220 5.17 -17.86 -22.59
CA ALA A 220 4.78 -17.91 -24.00
C ALA A 220 3.25 -18.00 -24.18
N ILE A 221 2.57 -18.73 -23.29
CA ILE A 221 1.11 -18.80 -23.26
C ILE A 221 0.51 -17.42 -22.93
N ASP A 222 1.02 -16.74 -21.91
CA ASP A 222 0.56 -15.39 -21.55
C ASP A 222 0.84 -14.38 -22.67
N ASP A 223 2.00 -14.43 -23.31
CA ASP A 223 2.36 -13.57 -24.44
C ASP A 223 1.42 -13.75 -25.65
N ILE A 224 0.98 -14.99 -25.91
CA ILE A 224 -0.04 -15.27 -26.92
C ILE A 224 -1.40 -14.73 -26.45
N GLY A 225 -1.78 -15.00 -25.20
CA GLY A 225 -3.04 -14.57 -24.61
C GLY A 225 -3.18 -13.04 -24.52
N ASN A 226 -2.08 -12.32 -24.36
CA ASN A 226 -2.01 -10.85 -24.33
C ASN A 226 -2.52 -10.21 -25.62
N ARG A 227 -2.61 -10.97 -26.73
CA ARG A 227 -3.20 -10.52 -28.00
C ARG A 227 -4.71 -10.76 -28.10
N ILE A 228 -5.27 -11.58 -27.22
CA ILE A 228 -6.64 -12.07 -27.28
C ILE A 228 -7.48 -11.47 -26.15
N LEU A 229 -6.99 -11.54 -24.91
CA LEU A 229 -7.75 -11.20 -23.70
C LEU A 229 -6.84 -10.59 -22.61
N PRO A 230 -6.16 -9.47 -22.91
CA PRO A 230 -5.28 -8.82 -21.92
C PRO A 230 -6.08 -8.23 -20.76
N LYS A 231 -5.42 -8.06 -19.60
CA LYS A 231 -6.02 -7.38 -18.45
C LYS A 231 -5.74 -5.89 -18.46
N SER A 232 -4.57 -5.49 -18.96
CA SER A 232 -4.13 -4.10 -18.96
C SER A 232 -3.44 -3.73 -20.28
N ILE A 233 -3.56 -2.47 -20.65
CA ILE A 233 -2.82 -1.81 -21.71
C ILE A 233 -1.76 -0.91 -21.10
N VAL A 234 -0.56 -0.89 -21.68
CA VAL A 234 0.56 -0.06 -21.23
C VAL A 234 1.04 0.80 -22.40
N VAL A 235 1.08 2.11 -22.21
CA VAL A 235 1.53 3.09 -23.19
C VAL A 235 2.85 3.69 -22.72
N TYR A 236 3.87 3.62 -23.57
CA TYR A 236 5.17 4.24 -23.34
C TYR A 236 5.27 5.47 -24.23
N SER A 237 5.57 6.60 -23.61
CA SER A 237 5.62 7.91 -24.28
C SER A 237 6.88 8.66 -23.88
N ARG A 238 7.45 9.39 -24.83
CA ARG A 238 8.63 10.23 -24.62
C ARG A 238 8.22 11.70 -24.56
N LYS A 239 8.80 12.48 -23.65
CA LYS A 239 8.67 13.93 -23.67
C LYS A 239 9.62 14.52 -24.72
N PRO A 240 9.17 15.39 -25.64
CA PRO A 240 10.05 15.99 -26.65
C PRO A 240 11.20 16.79 -26.03
N LEU A 241 12.39 16.72 -26.64
CA LEU A 241 13.61 17.41 -26.15
C LEU A 241 13.49 18.94 -26.15
N GLY A 242 12.68 19.50 -27.05
CA GLY A 242 12.44 20.95 -27.18
C GLY A 242 11.28 21.50 -26.35
N ALA A 243 10.67 20.69 -25.48
CA ALA A 243 9.59 21.14 -24.62
C ALA A 243 10.17 22.07 -23.52
N ALA A 244 10.04 23.38 -23.71
CA ALA A 244 10.39 24.36 -22.68
C ALA A 244 9.59 24.07 -21.39
N PRO A 245 10.19 24.23 -20.19
CA PRO A 245 9.41 24.25 -18.96
C PRO A 245 8.34 25.34 -19.11
N ARG A 246 7.07 24.95 -19.02
CA ARG A 246 5.97 25.91 -19.20
C ARG A 246 6.04 26.89 -18.03
N SER A 247 6.47 28.12 -18.29
CA SER A 247 6.34 29.19 -17.32
C SER A 247 4.88 29.27 -16.89
N THR A 248 4.62 29.20 -15.59
CA THR A 248 3.31 29.50 -15.01
C THR A 248 2.99 30.97 -15.25
N ASN A 249 2.50 31.33 -16.44
CA ASN A 249 1.87 32.62 -16.71
C ASN A 249 1.07 32.58 -18.02
N GLY A 250 -0.24 32.81 -17.89
CA GLY A 250 -1.05 33.40 -18.95
C GLY A 250 -2.04 32.47 -19.66
N HIS A 251 -3.24 32.31 -19.10
CA HIS A 251 -4.49 32.57 -19.82
C HIS A 251 -5.57 32.95 -18.82
N GLY A 252 -6.03 34.20 -18.94
CA GLY A 252 -7.06 34.79 -18.10
C GLY A 252 -8.44 34.20 -18.40
N ARG A 253 -9.10 33.78 -17.33
CA ARG A 253 -10.53 34.01 -17.13
C ARG A 253 -10.66 34.63 -15.74
N GLU A 254 -11.17 35.85 -15.71
CA GLU A 254 -11.56 36.53 -14.46
C GLU A 254 -12.53 35.64 -13.68
N LEU A 255 -12.22 35.40 -12.41
CA LEU A 255 -13.15 34.91 -11.40
C LEU A 255 -13.36 36.03 -10.39
N PRO A 256 -14.57 36.20 -9.84
CA PRO A 256 -14.91 37.36 -9.04
C PRO A 256 -14.19 37.35 -7.68
N ASP A 257 -13.84 38.57 -7.28
CA ASP A 257 -13.19 38.97 -6.04
C ASP A 257 -14.06 38.64 -4.82
N GLU A 258 -13.66 37.67 -4.01
CA GLU A 258 -14.03 37.61 -2.60
C GLU A 258 -12.83 37.20 -1.73
N ARG A 259 -12.36 38.20 -0.98
CA ARG A 259 -11.32 38.10 0.04
C ARG A 259 -11.74 37.13 1.14
N THR A 260 -11.08 35.97 1.20
CA THR A 260 -10.86 35.27 2.48
C THR A 260 -9.39 34.87 2.56
N THR A 261 -8.61 35.68 3.27
CA THR A 261 -7.22 35.39 3.62
C THR A 261 -7.15 34.16 4.51
N VAL A 262 -6.69 33.04 3.97
CA VAL A 262 -6.16 31.91 4.75
C VAL A 262 -4.65 32.09 4.84
N GLU A 263 -4.12 32.32 6.03
CA GLU A 263 -2.69 32.38 6.28
C GLU A 263 -2.04 31.02 5.97
N VAL A 264 -1.28 30.98 4.89
CA VAL A 264 -0.37 29.86 4.58
C VAL A 264 0.85 29.98 5.49
N ARG A 265 0.93 29.12 6.51
CA ARG A 265 2.15 28.96 7.31
C ARG A 265 3.30 28.53 6.39
N ALA A 266 4.38 29.31 6.38
CA ALA A 266 5.59 29.00 5.64
C ALA A 266 6.15 27.62 6.03
N VAL A 267 6.32 26.75 5.03
CA VAL A 267 7.07 25.50 5.15
C VAL A 267 8.56 25.85 5.13
N PRO A 268 9.40 25.36 6.08
CA PRO A 268 10.84 25.62 6.04
C PRO A 268 11.47 25.07 4.76
N ALA A 269 12.48 25.78 4.25
CA ALA A 269 13.18 25.46 3.02
C ALA A 269 13.74 24.02 2.98
N PRO A 270 13.82 23.39 1.79
CA PRO A 270 14.29 22.01 1.64
C PRO A 270 15.78 21.90 2.00
N PHE A 271 16.07 20.86 2.79
CA PHE A 271 17.38 20.46 3.28
C PHE A 271 18.50 20.56 2.23
N ALA A 272 19.45 21.47 2.48
CA ALA A 272 20.79 21.38 1.92
C ALA A 272 21.59 20.34 2.72
N ILE A 273 22.16 19.34 2.06
CA ILE A 273 23.10 18.40 2.67
C ILE A 273 24.48 19.07 2.66
N ASP A 274 24.97 19.43 3.84
CA ASP A 274 26.33 19.94 4.04
C ASP A 274 27.33 18.76 4.05
N PRO A 275 28.30 18.69 3.13
CA PRO A 275 29.25 17.59 3.05
C PRO A 275 30.48 17.88 3.92
N GLY A 276 30.34 17.77 5.25
CA GLY A 276 31.51 17.65 6.12
C GLY A 276 31.36 18.24 7.51
N VAL A 277 31.06 17.40 8.50
CA VAL A 277 31.46 17.63 9.89
C VAL A 277 31.92 16.30 10.50
N PRO A 278 33.14 16.21 11.08
CA PRO A 278 33.63 15.00 11.74
C PRO A 278 32.97 14.75 13.10
N ALA A 279 33.08 13.50 13.54
CA ALA A 279 32.54 12.97 14.79
C ALA A 279 32.99 13.74 16.04
N GLU A 280 32.10 13.72 17.04
CA GLU A 280 32.19 14.25 18.42
C GLU A 280 31.63 15.66 18.66
N ALA A 281 30.35 15.73 19.08
CA ALA A 281 29.87 16.76 19.99
C ALA A 281 28.55 16.37 20.69
N ALA A 282 28.63 16.32 22.03
CA ALA A 282 27.60 16.60 23.03
C ALA A 282 26.27 15.80 23.03
N ALA A 283 26.12 14.95 24.04
CA ALA A 283 24.87 14.33 24.44
C ALA A 283 23.80 15.38 24.83
N SER A 284 22.85 15.59 23.93
CA SER A 284 21.53 16.16 24.22
C SER A 284 20.61 15.05 24.79
N PRO A 285 19.58 15.34 25.63
CA PRO A 285 18.66 14.30 26.07
C PRO A 285 18.03 13.67 24.83
N ALA A 286 18.22 12.37 24.62
CA ALA A 286 17.77 11.68 23.41
C ALA A 286 16.29 11.99 23.18
N ALA A 287 15.99 12.71 22.09
CA ALA A 287 14.62 12.86 21.63
C ALA A 287 14.04 11.45 21.47
N ALA A 288 12.87 11.19 22.08
CA ALA A 288 12.21 9.90 21.94
C ALA A 288 12.06 9.60 20.44
N LEU A 289 12.53 8.43 20.03
CA LEU A 289 12.47 8.01 18.62
C LEU A 289 11.00 7.97 18.17
N SER A 290 10.75 8.35 16.92
CA SER A 290 9.43 8.13 16.32
C SER A 290 9.17 6.63 16.17
N LEU A 291 7.89 6.21 16.11
CA LEU A 291 7.55 4.80 15.85
C LEU A 291 8.23 4.28 14.58
N ASP A 292 8.22 5.10 13.52
CA ASP A 292 8.85 4.76 12.25
C ASP A 292 10.36 4.52 12.41
N ASP A 293 11.03 5.23 13.31
CA ASP A 293 12.45 5.02 13.62
C ASP A 293 12.67 3.77 14.46
N GLU A 294 11.83 3.54 15.47
CA GLU A 294 11.91 2.33 16.30
C GLU A 294 11.69 1.07 15.48
N LEU A 295 10.68 1.08 14.61
CA LEU A 295 10.40 0.00 13.67
C LEU A 295 11.54 -0.16 12.69
N ARG A 296 12.09 0.92 12.12
CA ARG A 296 13.27 0.83 11.24
C ARG A 296 14.46 0.17 11.94
N ILE A 297 14.71 0.49 13.20
CA ILE A 297 15.77 -0.16 14.00
C ILE A 297 15.43 -1.64 14.25
N ALA A 298 14.20 -1.97 14.62
CA ALA A 298 13.78 -3.37 14.74
C ALA A 298 13.98 -4.13 13.41
N LEU A 299 13.78 -3.42 12.30
CA LEU A 299 14.05 -3.85 10.93
C LEU A 299 15.52 -3.79 10.51
N THR A 300 16.47 -3.62 11.43
CA THR A 300 17.89 -4.00 11.19
C THR A 300 18.35 -5.21 12.00
N LEU A 301 17.58 -5.66 13.00
CA LEU A 301 17.91 -6.78 13.90
C LEU A 301 17.46 -8.15 13.35
N ASP A 302 18.00 -9.27 13.82
CA ASP A 302 17.57 -10.60 13.39
C ASP A 302 17.13 -11.51 14.55
N GLY A 303 16.51 -12.63 14.18
CA GLY A 303 16.12 -13.70 15.09
C GLY A 303 15.41 -13.23 16.36
N GLU A 304 15.89 -13.72 17.50
CA GLU A 304 15.32 -13.42 18.81
C GLU A 304 15.47 -11.95 19.22
N GLU A 305 16.48 -11.24 18.69
CA GLU A 305 16.67 -9.82 18.97
C GLU A 305 15.60 -8.96 18.29
N GLN A 306 15.33 -9.24 17.01
CA GLN A 306 14.22 -8.62 16.29
C GLN A 306 12.88 -8.88 16.97
N LYS A 307 12.61 -10.14 17.32
CA LYS A 307 11.37 -10.54 17.99
C LYS A 307 11.17 -9.75 19.29
N ARG A 308 12.19 -9.71 20.15
CA ARG A 308 12.15 -8.98 21.42
C ARG A 308 11.88 -7.50 21.20
N ARG A 309 12.59 -6.86 20.27
CA ARG A 309 12.42 -5.44 19.98
C ARG A 309 11.02 -5.11 19.48
N LEU A 310 10.43 -5.94 18.62
CA LEU A 310 9.06 -5.75 18.12
C LEU A 310 8.03 -5.89 19.25
N ILE A 311 8.20 -6.85 20.16
CA ILE A 311 7.31 -7.03 21.32
C ILE A 311 7.42 -5.83 22.28
N GLU A 312 8.62 -5.30 22.51
CA GLU A 312 8.83 -4.08 23.30
C GLU A 312 8.10 -2.87 22.70
N ILE A 313 8.25 -2.66 21.38
CA ILE A 313 7.57 -1.58 20.65
C ILE A 313 6.06 -1.75 20.76
N LEU A 314 5.55 -2.97 20.54
CA LEU A 314 4.13 -3.29 20.63
C LEU A 314 3.57 -2.96 22.02
N ARG A 315 4.25 -3.40 23.09
CA ARG A 315 3.88 -3.11 24.50
C ARG A 315 3.90 -1.61 24.79
N SER A 316 4.93 -0.91 24.33
CA SER A 316 5.06 0.55 24.50
C SER A 316 3.91 1.31 23.82
N CYS A 317 3.58 0.96 22.57
CA CYS A 317 2.51 1.59 21.81
C CYS A 317 1.13 1.33 22.45
N ARG A 318 0.86 0.09 22.85
CA ARG A 318 -0.38 -0.29 23.54
C ARG A 318 -0.51 0.43 24.89
N PHE A 319 0.56 0.51 25.67
CA PHE A 319 0.57 1.21 26.96
C PHE A 319 0.25 2.70 26.78
N ALA A 320 0.91 3.36 25.83
CA ALA A 320 0.67 4.77 25.53
C ALA A 320 -0.80 5.04 25.16
N MET A 321 -1.40 4.16 24.35
CA MET A 321 -2.81 4.25 23.95
C MET A 321 -3.75 4.03 25.15
N MET A 322 -3.57 2.97 25.93
CA MET A 322 -4.46 2.70 27.06
C MET A 322 -4.36 3.69 28.20
N ARG A 323 -3.20 4.33 28.39
CA ARG A 323 -3.07 5.40 29.39
C ARG A 323 -4.07 6.53 29.15
N GLU A 324 -4.32 6.87 27.88
CA GLU A 324 -5.29 7.89 27.51
C GLU A 324 -6.72 7.37 27.68
N VAL A 325 -6.98 6.12 27.29
CA VAL A 325 -8.31 5.50 27.36
C VAL A 325 -8.80 5.27 28.80
N GLN A 326 -7.94 4.79 29.70
CA GLN A 326 -8.32 4.36 31.05
C GLN A 326 -8.77 5.53 31.95
N ALA A 327 -8.48 6.79 31.56
CA ALA A 327 -8.87 7.97 32.30
C ALA A 327 -10.38 8.29 32.20
N PHE A 328 -11.10 7.69 31.25
CA PHE A 328 -12.50 8.01 30.98
C PHE A 328 -13.48 7.13 31.76
N SER A 329 -14.59 7.74 32.19
CA SER A 329 -15.73 7.03 32.78
C SER A 329 -16.53 6.27 31.74
N GLY A 330 -17.37 5.31 32.18
CA GLY A 330 -18.21 4.54 31.27
C GLY A 330 -19.27 5.36 30.52
N GLU A 331 -19.71 6.49 31.10
CA GLU A 331 -20.62 7.43 30.44
C GLU A 331 -19.91 8.14 29.29
N GLN A 332 -18.73 8.73 29.56
CA GLN A 332 -17.88 9.36 28.54
C GLN A 332 -17.48 8.39 27.44
N ALA A 333 -17.19 7.13 27.80
CA ALA A 333 -16.82 6.12 26.82
C ALA A 333 -17.97 5.68 25.90
N SER A 334 -19.22 5.98 26.28
CA SER A 334 -20.44 5.64 25.52
C SER A 334 -20.98 6.82 24.70
N THR A 335 -20.45 8.03 24.89
CA THR A 335 -20.82 9.19 24.07
C THR A 335 -20.03 9.23 22.76
N PRO A 336 -20.61 9.74 21.65
CA PRO A 336 -19.88 9.95 20.40
C PRO A 336 -18.60 10.75 20.65
N TRP A 337 -17.47 10.22 20.19
CA TRP A 337 -16.12 10.69 20.47
C TRP A 337 -15.44 11.23 19.22
N THR A 338 -15.56 10.51 18.10
CA THR A 338 -14.95 10.89 16.82
C THR A 338 -15.92 11.70 15.93
N PRO A 339 -15.43 12.46 14.93
CA PRO A 339 -16.29 13.21 14.00
C PRO A 339 -17.29 12.36 13.22
N ASP A 340 -16.97 11.08 12.97
CA ASP A 340 -17.84 10.10 12.33
C ASP A 340 -18.79 9.39 13.32
N GLY A 341 -18.78 9.79 14.60
CA GLY A 341 -19.74 9.37 15.61
C GLY A 341 -19.40 8.10 16.37
N ARG A 342 -18.18 7.55 16.21
CA ARG A 342 -17.73 6.38 16.99
C ARG A 342 -17.48 6.79 18.45
N THR A 343 -17.82 5.90 19.36
CA THR A 343 -17.57 6.00 20.80
C THR A 343 -16.22 5.39 21.19
N LEU A 344 -15.67 5.72 22.36
CA LEU A 344 -14.43 5.08 22.85
C LEU A 344 -14.60 3.56 23.03
N LYS A 345 -15.79 3.10 23.44
CA LYS A 345 -16.11 1.67 23.51
C LYS A 345 -15.91 0.97 22.17
N GLU A 346 -16.35 1.61 21.09
CA GLU A 346 -16.25 1.05 19.75
C GLU A 346 -14.81 1.02 19.25
N ILE A 347 -14.03 2.06 19.53
CA ILE A 347 -12.59 2.10 19.23
C ILE A 347 -11.86 0.95 19.94
N VAL A 348 -12.09 0.78 21.26
CA VAL A 348 -11.50 -0.34 22.01
C VAL A 348 -11.98 -1.70 21.48
N GLY A 349 -13.27 -1.82 21.17
CA GLY A 349 -13.84 -3.04 20.58
C GLY A 349 -13.20 -3.42 19.24
N HIS A 350 -12.99 -2.43 18.38
CA HIS A 350 -12.31 -2.58 17.10
C HIS A 350 -10.88 -3.12 17.30
N ILE A 351 -10.11 -2.49 18.18
CA ILE A 351 -8.74 -2.87 18.50
C ILE A 351 -8.66 -4.30 19.04
N MET A 352 -9.50 -4.65 20.03
CA MET A 352 -9.56 -6.01 20.58
C MET A 352 -9.89 -7.06 19.53
N GLY A 353 -10.72 -6.71 18.54
CA GLY A 353 -11.02 -7.57 17.41
C GLY A 353 -9.76 -7.95 16.64
N TRP A 354 -8.96 -6.95 16.30
CA TRP A 354 -7.69 -7.14 15.58
C TRP A 354 -6.63 -7.82 16.45
N GLU A 355 -6.50 -7.47 17.73
CA GLU A 355 -5.57 -8.15 18.65
C GLU A 355 -5.83 -9.65 18.72
N ARG A 356 -7.09 -10.07 18.87
CA ARG A 356 -7.48 -11.50 18.84
C ARG A 356 -7.12 -12.17 17.52
N TRP A 357 -7.37 -11.48 16.41
CA TRP A 357 -7.07 -12.00 15.09
C TRP A 357 -5.56 -12.17 14.89
N VAL A 358 -4.76 -11.18 15.29
CA VAL A 358 -3.29 -11.24 15.20
C VAL A 358 -2.72 -12.33 16.10
N ALA A 359 -3.23 -12.48 17.33
CA ALA A 359 -2.80 -13.54 18.25
C ALA A 359 -3.01 -14.93 17.63
N ALA A 360 -4.22 -15.18 17.11
CA ALA A 360 -4.52 -16.41 16.39
C ALA A 360 -3.63 -16.60 15.16
N ALA A 361 -3.25 -15.51 14.49
CA ALA A 361 -2.40 -15.57 13.32
C ALA A 361 -0.98 -15.99 13.64
N ILE A 362 -0.43 -15.42 14.72
CA ILE A 362 0.88 -15.77 15.22
C ILE A 362 0.92 -17.22 15.70
N ASP A 363 -0.11 -17.69 16.42
CA ASP A 363 -0.19 -19.09 16.86
C ASP A 363 -0.27 -20.05 15.65
N GLU A 364 -1.01 -19.70 14.58
CA GLU A 364 -1.03 -20.50 13.35
C GLU A 364 0.36 -20.53 12.67
N ILE A 365 1.01 -19.37 12.51
CA ILE A 365 2.36 -19.29 11.95
C ILE A 365 3.35 -20.13 12.78
N ALA A 366 3.29 -20.04 14.11
CA ALA A 366 4.16 -20.77 15.02
C ALA A 366 3.96 -22.29 14.96
N SER A 367 2.79 -22.76 14.51
CA SER A 367 2.51 -24.19 14.35
C SER A 367 3.24 -24.85 13.16
N GLY A 368 3.95 -24.05 12.33
CA GLY A 368 4.77 -24.55 11.22
C GLY A 368 4.00 -24.78 9.92
N VAL A 369 2.80 -24.23 9.79
CA VAL A 369 2.01 -24.25 8.56
C VAL A 369 2.71 -23.39 7.50
N SER A 370 2.98 -23.96 6.33
CA SER A 370 3.71 -23.30 5.24
C SER A 370 2.95 -22.12 4.62
N GLU A 371 1.62 -22.17 4.60
CA GLU A 371 0.73 -21.11 4.14
C GLU A 371 -0.39 -20.90 5.17
N PRO A 372 -0.22 -19.98 6.14
CA PRO A 372 -1.20 -19.73 7.19
C PRO A 372 -2.54 -19.32 6.58
N GLY A 373 -3.59 -20.08 6.87
CA GLY A 373 -4.93 -19.85 6.34
C GLY A 373 -5.52 -18.53 6.81
N ILE A 374 -5.16 -18.08 8.02
CA ILE A 374 -5.61 -16.82 8.61
C ILE A 374 -5.13 -15.58 7.86
N MET A 375 -3.98 -15.67 7.19
CA MET A 375 -3.46 -14.59 6.34
C MET A 375 -4.22 -14.49 5.02
N SER A 376 -5.12 -15.44 4.74
CA SER A 376 -6.11 -15.37 3.68
C SER A 376 -7.49 -15.09 4.29
N LEU A 377 -8.21 -14.08 3.79
CA LEU A 377 -9.60 -13.82 4.24
C LEU A 377 -10.55 -15.03 3.98
N SER A 378 -10.10 -16.05 3.25
CA SER A 378 -10.86 -17.27 2.92
C SER A 378 -10.52 -18.52 3.75
N GLY A 379 -9.42 -18.52 4.51
CA GLY A 379 -8.84 -19.74 5.10
C GLY A 379 -9.15 -19.96 6.58
N TYR A 380 -9.79 -18.99 7.24
CA TYR A 380 -10.00 -19.06 8.67
C TYR A 380 -11.41 -19.56 9.05
N PRO A 381 -11.55 -20.55 9.95
CA PRO A 381 -12.85 -21.03 10.41
C PRO A 381 -13.61 -20.09 11.38
N VAL A 382 -13.03 -18.99 11.91
CA VAL A 382 -13.64 -18.30 13.08
C VAL A 382 -13.68 -16.75 13.06
N GLY A 383 -13.11 -16.05 12.08
CA GLY A 383 -12.80 -14.61 12.22
C GLY A 383 -13.47 -13.74 11.16
N ILE A 384 -12.68 -13.11 10.29
CA ILE A 384 -13.16 -12.11 9.32
C ILE A 384 -13.99 -12.75 8.18
N SER A 385 -13.62 -13.95 7.73
CA SER A 385 -14.30 -14.73 6.69
C SER A 385 -15.80 -14.99 6.96
N ARG A 386 -16.17 -15.06 8.25
CA ARG A 386 -17.55 -15.25 8.72
C ARG A 386 -18.40 -14.01 8.50
N TYR A 387 -17.81 -12.82 8.50
CA TYR A 387 -18.51 -11.55 8.33
C TYR A 387 -18.67 -11.13 6.87
N GLY A 388 -17.99 -11.81 5.93
CA GLY A 388 -18.08 -11.52 4.49
C GLY A 388 -17.32 -10.27 4.04
N SER A 389 -16.97 -9.35 4.95
CA SER A 389 -16.10 -8.20 4.67
C SER A 389 -15.37 -7.73 5.94
N ILE A 390 -14.31 -6.96 5.75
CA ILE A 390 -13.59 -6.29 6.84
C ILE A 390 -14.52 -5.27 7.53
N ASP A 391 -15.31 -4.53 6.76
CA ASP A 391 -16.28 -3.57 7.31
C ASP A 391 -17.32 -4.25 8.19
N ALA A 392 -17.85 -5.40 7.76
CA ALA A 392 -18.78 -6.18 8.57
C ALA A 392 -18.12 -6.77 9.81
N PHE A 393 -16.84 -7.17 9.73
CA PHE A 393 -16.07 -7.59 10.91
C PHE A 393 -15.89 -6.43 11.90
N ASN A 394 -15.45 -5.27 11.42
CA ASN A 394 -15.26 -4.06 12.22
C ASN A 394 -16.57 -3.63 12.88
N ALA A 395 -17.67 -3.56 12.10
CA ALA A 395 -18.99 -3.22 12.60
C ALA A 395 -19.47 -4.19 13.69
N ALA A 396 -19.25 -5.49 13.51
CA ALA A 396 -19.61 -6.49 14.52
C ALA A 396 -18.82 -6.33 15.82
N ARG A 397 -17.52 -6.04 15.74
CA ARG A 397 -16.67 -5.81 16.93
C ARG A 397 -17.06 -4.54 17.67
N MET A 398 -17.35 -3.46 16.94
CA MET A 398 -17.82 -2.20 17.51
C MET A 398 -19.18 -2.38 18.19
N ALA A 399 -20.14 -3.05 17.54
CA ALA A 399 -21.47 -3.31 18.10
C ALA A 399 -21.40 -4.17 19.37
N GLU A 400 -20.56 -5.20 19.38
CA GLU A 400 -20.34 -6.05 20.55
C GLU A 400 -19.80 -5.26 21.75
N ALA A 401 -18.87 -4.33 21.52
CA ALA A 401 -18.29 -3.52 22.59
C ALA A 401 -19.23 -2.43 23.12
N ARG A 402 -20.12 -1.89 22.27
CA ARG A 402 -21.07 -0.83 22.63
C ARG A 402 -21.98 -1.24 23.80
N GLU A 403 -22.44 -2.49 23.80
CA GLU A 403 -23.37 -3.04 24.79
C GLU A 403 -22.71 -3.41 26.13
N ARG A 404 -21.37 -3.38 26.20
CA ARG A 404 -20.64 -3.90 27.37
C ARG A 404 -20.41 -2.84 28.45
N PRO A 405 -20.38 -3.21 29.73
CA PRO A 405 -19.88 -2.35 30.80
C PRO A 405 -18.43 -1.94 30.53
N TRP A 406 -18.11 -0.66 30.72
CA TRP A 406 -16.80 -0.11 30.36
C TRP A 406 -15.64 -0.77 31.11
N ALA A 407 -15.80 -1.00 32.42
CA ALA A 407 -14.78 -1.65 33.24
C ALA A 407 -14.49 -3.10 32.79
N GLU A 408 -15.53 -3.84 32.39
CA GLU A 408 -15.38 -5.20 31.86
C GLU A 408 -14.70 -5.19 30.49
N LEU A 409 -15.04 -4.23 29.63
CA LEU A 409 -14.41 -4.08 28.32
C LEU A 409 -12.90 -3.77 28.44
N LEU A 410 -12.51 -2.91 29.39
CA LEU A 410 -11.10 -2.61 29.66
C LEU A 410 -10.34 -3.83 30.19
N ALA A 411 -10.91 -4.56 31.16
CA ALA A 411 -10.29 -5.76 31.71
C ALA A 411 -10.10 -6.84 30.64
N ASP A 412 -11.12 -7.05 29.78
CA ASP A 412 -11.00 -7.97 28.65
C ASP A 412 -10.00 -7.48 27.61
N SER A 413 -9.90 -6.17 27.37
CA SER A 413 -8.92 -5.62 26.45
C SER A 413 -7.50 -5.94 26.89
N ASP A 414 -7.20 -5.81 28.18
CA ASP A 414 -5.88 -6.17 28.72
C ASP A 414 -5.62 -7.68 28.61
N ALA A 415 -6.61 -8.53 28.92
CA ALA A 415 -6.47 -9.98 28.75
C ALA A 415 -6.23 -10.41 27.29
N VAL A 416 -6.90 -9.74 26.33
CA VAL A 416 -6.71 -9.98 24.89
C VAL A 416 -5.32 -9.55 24.45
N PHE A 417 -4.83 -8.39 24.90
CA PHE A 417 -3.49 -7.94 24.59
C PHE A 417 -2.41 -8.86 25.19
N ASP A 418 -2.58 -9.33 26.43
CA ASP A 418 -1.68 -10.29 27.05
C ASP A 418 -1.62 -11.61 26.27
N ALA A 419 -2.75 -12.07 25.73
CA ALA A 419 -2.78 -13.25 24.86
C ALA A 419 -2.00 -13.04 23.55
N LEU A 420 -2.11 -11.86 22.93
CA LEU A 420 -1.31 -11.48 21.76
C LEU A 420 0.19 -11.44 22.08
N ALA A 421 0.57 -10.76 23.16
CA ALA A 421 1.97 -10.69 23.57
C ALA A 421 2.54 -12.07 23.87
N ALA A 422 1.78 -12.93 24.57
CA ALA A 422 2.19 -14.29 24.87
C ALA A 422 2.30 -15.17 23.61
N ALA A 423 1.41 -14.99 22.61
CA ALA A 423 1.54 -15.66 21.31
C ALA A 423 2.84 -15.26 20.61
N ALA A 424 3.15 -13.96 20.59
CA ALA A 424 4.39 -13.43 20.00
C ALA A 424 5.65 -13.95 20.72
N GLU A 425 5.63 -14.04 22.05
CA GLU A 425 6.75 -14.55 22.86
C GLU A 425 7.01 -16.04 22.62
N ARG A 426 5.94 -16.86 22.59
CA ARG A 426 6.02 -18.31 22.36
C ARG A 426 6.45 -18.66 20.94
N ALA A 427 6.14 -17.81 19.96
CA ALA A 427 6.49 -18.07 18.57
C ALA A 427 8.02 -18.11 18.38
N PRO A 428 8.56 -19.15 17.71
CA PRO A 428 9.97 -19.15 17.31
C PRO A 428 10.26 -17.95 16.42
N ALA A 429 11.39 -17.26 16.61
CA ALA A 429 11.73 -16.11 15.76
C ALA A 429 11.76 -16.47 14.26
N SER A 430 12.21 -17.68 13.93
CA SER A 430 12.20 -18.19 12.55
C SER A 430 10.80 -18.28 11.94
N ALA A 431 9.78 -18.60 12.74
CA ALA A 431 8.40 -18.64 12.29
C ALA A 431 7.87 -17.24 11.98
N LEU A 432 8.22 -16.23 12.78
CA LEU A 432 7.80 -14.85 12.54
C LEU A 432 8.40 -14.26 11.25
N THR A 433 9.58 -14.73 10.85
CA THR A 433 10.25 -14.36 9.60
C THR A 433 9.79 -15.17 8.38
N GLN A 434 8.93 -16.19 8.57
CA GLN A 434 8.39 -16.97 7.46
C GLN A 434 7.56 -16.10 6.54
N THR A 435 7.93 -16.08 5.25
CA THR A 435 7.22 -15.32 4.23
C THR A 435 6.00 -16.10 3.74
N ALA A 436 4.86 -15.43 3.67
CA ALA A 436 3.68 -15.94 2.98
C ALA A 436 2.98 -14.82 2.23
N GLN A 437 2.10 -15.20 1.30
CA GLN A 437 1.23 -14.22 0.66
C GLN A 437 0.28 -13.63 1.69
N PHE A 438 0.30 -12.30 1.81
CA PHE A 438 -0.60 -11.59 2.71
C PHE A 438 -1.79 -11.06 1.92
N PHE A 439 -3.00 -11.49 2.26
CA PHE A 439 -4.22 -11.11 1.55
C PHE A 439 -4.79 -9.80 2.10
N TRP A 440 -4.38 -8.70 1.47
CA TRP A 440 -5.21 -7.49 1.35
C TRP A 440 -5.58 -7.36 -0.13
N PRO A 441 -6.78 -6.84 -0.48
CA PRO A 441 -7.28 -6.82 -1.86
C PRO A 441 -6.30 -6.25 -2.90
N ASP A 442 -5.34 -5.42 -2.48
CA ASP A 442 -4.40 -4.70 -3.34
C ASP A 442 -2.92 -5.14 -3.14
N LEU A 443 -2.67 -6.08 -2.22
CA LEU A 443 -1.35 -6.59 -1.86
C LEU A 443 -0.96 -7.78 -2.75
N GLY A 444 -0.38 -7.50 -3.92
CA GLY A 444 0.47 -8.49 -4.58
C GLY A 444 1.82 -8.60 -3.86
N GLY A 445 2.17 -9.76 -3.27
CA GLY A 445 3.51 -9.96 -2.69
C GLY A 445 3.59 -11.01 -1.57
N THR A 446 4.81 -11.32 -1.13
CA THR A 446 5.10 -12.14 0.05
C THR A 446 5.75 -11.28 1.13
N VAL A 447 5.25 -11.33 2.37
CA VAL A 447 5.80 -10.60 3.52
C VAL A 447 6.08 -11.59 4.64
N PRO A 448 7.06 -11.38 5.54
CA PRO A 448 7.21 -12.25 6.69
C PRO A 448 6.07 -11.95 7.66
N CYS A 449 5.20 -12.94 7.82
CA CYS A 449 3.87 -12.74 8.32
C CYS A 449 3.87 -12.25 9.77
N GLY A 450 4.66 -12.88 10.64
CA GLY A 450 4.70 -12.54 12.06
C GLY A 450 5.30 -11.16 12.33
N VAL A 451 6.42 -10.82 11.69
CA VAL A 451 7.03 -9.48 11.81
C VAL A 451 6.06 -8.40 11.33
N TYR A 452 5.43 -8.61 10.16
CA TYR A 452 4.47 -7.66 9.61
C TYR A 452 3.28 -7.42 10.56
N LEU A 453 2.70 -8.49 11.09
CA LEU A 453 1.56 -8.42 11.99
C LEU A 453 1.85 -7.63 13.28
N LEU A 454 3.02 -7.84 13.89
CA LEU A 454 3.44 -7.11 15.08
C LEU A 454 3.63 -5.62 14.79
N MET A 455 4.22 -5.28 13.65
CA MET A 455 4.42 -3.90 13.25
C MET A 455 3.11 -3.18 12.94
N VAL A 456 2.21 -3.82 12.19
CA VAL A 456 0.89 -3.24 11.88
C VAL A 456 0.10 -3.03 13.17
N SER A 457 0.20 -3.96 14.12
CA SER A 457 -0.43 -3.80 15.44
C SER A 457 0.14 -2.58 16.20
N ALA A 458 1.46 -2.38 16.19
CA ALA A 458 2.07 -1.20 16.81
C ALA A 458 1.60 0.11 16.14
N HIS A 459 1.50 0.12 14.80
CA HIS A 459 0.95 1.25 14.05
C HIS A 459 -0.53 1.52 14.36
N HIS A 460 -1.33 0.47 14.49
CA HIS A 460 -2.75 0.54 14.80
C HIS A 460 -2.97 1.29 16.12
N TYR A 461 -2.15 1.02 17.14
CA TYR A 461 -2.21 1.80 18.39
C TYR A 461 -1.76 3.24 18.20
N GLN A 462 -0.54 3.48 17.72
CA GLN A 462 0.09 4.79 17.86
C GLN A 462 -0.27 5.78 16.74
N ALA A 463 -0.48 5.31 15.52
CA ALA A 463 -0.67 6.17 14.36
C ALA A 463 -2.13 6.27 13.92
N GLU A 464 -2.95 5.28 14.23
CA GLU A 464 -4.37 5.25 13.87
C GLU A 464 -5.25 5.66 15.05
N HIS A 465 -5.23 4.92 16.16
CA HIS A 465 -6.17 5.15 17.25
C HIS A 465 -5.72 6.12 18.34
N LEU A 466 -4.43 6.21 18.65
CA LEU A 466 -3.94 7.19 19.64
C LEU A 466 -4.35 8.64 19.28
N PRO A 467 -4.24 9.10 18.02
CA PRO A 467 -4.78 10.41 17.63
C PRO A 467 -6.29 10.54 17.82
N GLU A 468 -7.06 9.46 17.62
CA GLU A 468 -8.52 9.45 17.86
C GLU A 468 -8.83 9.61 19.35
N VAL A 469 -8.10 8.93 20.22
CA VAL A 469 -8.32 8.98 21.68
C VAL A 469 -7.76 10.26 22.31
N VAL A 470 -6.67 10.82 21.80
CA VAL A 470 -6.07 12.05 22.35
C VAL A 470 -6.82 13.31 21.89
N ARG A 471 -7.57 13.25 20.77
CA ARG A 471 -8.34 14.38 20.25
C ARG A 471 -9.84 14.21 20.42
N SER A 472 -10.33 14.69 21.56
CA SER A 472 -11.56 15.48 21.66
C SER A 472 -11.60 16.14 23.05
N SER A 473 -10.76 17.16 23.23
CA SER A 473 -10.96 18.20 24.25
C SER A 473 -11.48 19.47 23.59
#